data_AF-A0A356DXF9-F1
#
_entry.id   AF-A0A356DXF9-F1
#
_cell.length_a   1.000
_cell.length_b   1.000
_cell.length_c   1.000
_cell.angle_alpha   90.00
_cell.angle_beta   90.00
_cell.angle_gamma   90.00
#
_symmetry.space_group_name_H-M   'P 1'
#
loop_
_entity.id
_entity.type
_entity.pdbx_description
1 polymer ?
#
loop_
_entity_poly.entity_id
_entity_poly.type
_entity_poly.pdbx_seq_one_letter_code
_entity_poly.pdbx_strand_id
1 'polypeptide(L)'
;TSQQVITEVERNLEQKLPTALTPFRMLVSRCLEVVPNPTEEEVAALAGAADPKDLPILAAALSHQCQYLTIYNIKHFQPGVKTVAVLAPGDLVQRIRYLLSSI
;
A
#
# COMPACT_ATOMS: atom_id res chain seq x y z
N THR A 1 -6.59 0.42 -1.03
CA THR A 1 -5.49 1.28 -0.55
C THR A 1 -6.02 2.22 0.51
N SER A 2 -5.23 2.63 1.51
CA SER A 2 -5.72 3.53 2.56
C SER A 2 -5.81 4.98 2.09
N GLN A 3 -6.70 5.75 2.72
CA GLN A 3 -6.89 7.18 2.47
C GLN A 3 -5.58 7.98 2.69
N GLN A 4 -4.78 7.62 3.69
CA GLN A 4 -3.48 8.24 3.98
C GLN A 4 -2.55 8.19 2.76
N VAL A 5 -2.46 7.02 2.09
CA VAL A 5 -1.61 6.86 0.91
C VAL A 5 -2.09 7.75 -0.24
N ILE A 6 -3.42 7.87 -0.43
CA ILE A 6 -3.98 8.79 -1.44
C ILE A 6 -3.57 10.23 -1.13
N THR A 7 -3.78 10.70 0.10
CA THR A 7 -3.43 12.06 0.53
C THR A 7 -1.94 12.35 0.38
N GLU A 8 -1.07 11.39 0.70
CA GLU A 8 0.38 11.56 0.54
C GLU A 8 0.77 11.68 -0.93
N VAL A 9 0.20 10.84 -1.81
CA VAL A 9 0.47 10.91 -3.25
C VAL A 9 -0.04 12.22 -3.84
N GLU A 10 -1.25 12.66 -3.49
CA GLU A 10 -1.79 13.95 -3.97
C GLU A 10 -0.88 15.11 -3.57
N ARG A 11 -0.48 15.20 -2.30
CA ARG A 11 0.46 16.22 -1.82
C ARG A 11 1.78 16.17 -2.59
N ASN A 12 2.33 14.97 -2.82
CA ASN A 12 3.58 14.80 -3.55
C ASN A 12 3.45 15.22 -5.03
N LEU A 13 2.32 14.92 -5.67
CA LEU A 13 2.05 15.33 -7.05
C LEU A 13 1.83 16.83 -7.15
N GLU A 14 1.09 17.44 -6.23
CA GLU A 14 0.92 18.90 -6.17
C GLU A 14 2.26 19.64 -6.07
N GLN A 15 3.25 19.07 -5.38
CA GLN A 15 4.57 19.68 -5.23
C GLN A 15 5.51 19.40 -6.42
N LYS A 16 5.47 18.18 -6.99
CA LYS A 16 6.50 17.70 -7.92
C LYS A 16 6.04 17.59 -9.37
N LEU A 17 4.74 17.36 -9.59
CA LEU A 17 4.15 17.18 -10.92
C LEU A 17 2.64 17.53 -10.91
N PRO A 18 2.27 18.81 -10.76
CA PRO A 18 0.87 19.21 -10.54
C PRO A 18 -0.08 18.76 -11.65
N THR A 19 0.41 18.70 -12.89
CA THR A 19 -0.35 18.26 -14.07
C THR A 19 -0.81 16.81 -13.98
N ALA A 20 -0.19 15.98 -13.14
CA ALA A 20 -0.56 14.58 -12.93
C ALA A 20 -1.68 14.39 -11.90
N LEU A 21 -2.10 15.42 -11.16
CA LEU A 21 -3.11 15.29 -10.09
C LEU A 21 -4.48 14.83 -10.63
N THR A 22 -4.93 15.44 -11.72
CA THR A 22 -6.20 15.07 -12.37
C THR A 22 -6.20 13.63 -12.89
N PRO A 23 -5.22 13.19 -13.70
CA PRO A 23 -5.17 11.79 -14.13
C PRO A 23 -4.98 10.81 -12.97
N PHE A 24 -4.24 11.17 -11.92
CA PHE A 24 -4.15 10.36 -10.71
C PHE A 24 -5.52 10.15 -10.06
N ARG A 25 -6.29 11.22 -9.81
CA ARG A 25 -7.66 11.13 -9.25
C ARG A 25 -8.59 10.27 -10.10
N MET A 26 -8.47 10.33 -11.43
CA MET A 26 -9.23 9.47 -12.33
C MET A 26 -8.86 7.98 -12.20
N LEU A 27 -7.58 7.66 -12.01
CA LEU A 27 -7.14 6.29 -11.78
C LEU A 27 -7.62 5.78 -10.42
N VAL A 28 -7.51 6.60 -9.36
CA VAL A 28 -8.00 6.23 -8.03
C VAL A 28 -9.48 5.90 -8.06
N SER A 29 -10.32 6.74 -8.67
CA SER A 29 -11.77 6.54 -8.69
C SER A 29 -12.24 5.34 -9.52
N ARG A 30 -11.43 4.86 -10.47
CA ARG A 30 -11.81 3.76 -11.38
C ARG A 30 -11.15 2.43 -11.04
N CYS A 31 -9.96 2.44 -10.43
CA CYS A 31 -9.12 1.27 -10.31
C CYS A 31 -8.86 0.85 -8.87
N LEU A 32 -9.15 1.70 -7.88
CA LEU A 32 -8.82 1.44 -6.49
C LEU A 32 -10.06 1.48 -5.59
N GLU A 33 -10.14 0.51 -4.69
CA GLU A 33 -10.94 0.65 -3.48
C GLU A 33 -10.14 1.46 -2.45
N VAL A 34 -10.68 2.60 -2.02
CA VAL A 34 -10.08 3.44 -0.99
C VAL A 34 -10.74 3.12 0.34
N VAL A 35 -9.92 2.67 1.30
CA VAL A 35 -10.36 2.28 2.64
C VAL A 35 -9.97 3.33 3.67
N PRO A 36 -10.65 3.39 4.83
CA PRO A 36 -10.28 4.29 5.92
C PRO A 36 -8.84 4.08 6.39
N ASN A 37 -8.31 5.07 7.10
CA ASN A 37 -7.06 4.90 7.83
C ASN A 37 -7.27 3.92 9.00
N PRO A 38 -6.26 3.10 9.33
CA PRO A 38 -6.34 2.25 10.51
C PRO A 38 -6.44 3.10 11.78
N THR A 39 -7.01 2.53 12.83
CA THR A 39 -7.04 3.15 14.15
C THR A 39 -5.65 3.15 14.78
N GLU A 40 -5.44 4.05 15.75
CA GLU A 40 -4.19 4.07 16.51
C GLU A 40 -3.93 2.75 17.25
N GLU A 41 -4.99 2.07 17.70
CA GLU A 41 -4.91 0.76 18.35
C GLU A 41 -4.42 -0.33 17.38
N GLU A 42 -4.94 -0.35 16.15
CA GLU A 42 -4.49 -1.27 15.09
C GLU A 42 -3.01 -1.04 14.73
N VAL A 43 -2.57 0.22 14.69
CA VAL A 43 -1.17 0.57 14.43
C VAL A 43 -0.28 0.17 15.62
N ALA A 44 -0.71 0.44 16.85
CA ALA A 44 0.05 0.13 18.07
C ALA A 44 0.24 -1.38 18.27
N ALA A 45 -0.75 -2.19 17.87
CA ALA A 45 -0.66 -3.65 17.91
C ALA A 45 0.47 -4.23 17.03
N LEU A 46 0.98 -3.43 16.08
CA LEU A 46 2.05 -3.81 15.16
C LEU A 46 3.41 -3.18 15.52
N ALA A 47 3.56 -2.63 16.73
CA ALA A 47 4.81 -2.04 17.18
C ALA A 47 6.01 -2.98 16.94
N GLY A 48 7.03 -2.50 16.23
CA GLY A 48 8.23 -3.27 15.89
C GLY A 48 8.10 -4.21 14.70
N ALA A 49 6.91 -4.35 14.08
CA ALA A 49 6.73 -5.16 12.89
C ALA A 49 7.26 -4.49 11.60
N ALA A 50 7.32 -3.15 11.60
CA ALA A 50 7.98 -2.36 10.58
C ALA A 50 8.55 -1.05 11.12
N ASP A 51 9.18 -0.24 10.25
CA ASP A 51 9.52 1.16 10.56
C ASP A 51 8.26 1.91 11.01
N PRO A 52 8.30 2.75 12.06
CA PRO A 52 7.13 3.43 12.60
C PRO A 52 6.28 4.17 11.57
N LYS A 53 6.90 4.74 10.53
CA LYS A 53 6.17 5.48 9.48
C LYS A 53 5.34 4.57 8.57
N ASP A 54 5.75 3.31 8.48
CA ASP A 54 5.18 2.30 7.58
C ASP A 54 4.13 1.43 8.29
N LEU A 55 4.05 1.50 9.63
CA LEU A 55 3.06 0.75 10.43
C LEU A 55 1.61 1.02 10.04
N PRO A 56 1.16 2.27 9.76
CA PRO A 56 -0.21 2.50 9.32
C PRO A 56 -0.54 1.81 7.97
N ILE A 57 0.45 1.70 7.08
CA ILE A 57 0.27 1.02 5.79
C ILE A 57 0.13 -0.49 6.02
N LEU A 58 0.96 -1.05 6.92
CA LEU A 58 0.87 -2.45 7.31
C LEU A 58 -0.47 -2.77 7.98
N ALA A 59 -0.91 -1.93 8.93
CA ALA A 59 -2.18 -2.08 9.63
C ALA A 59 -3.35 -2.12 8.65
N ALA A 60 -3.43 -1.16 7.73
CA ALA A 60 -4.48 -1.13 6.72
C ALA A 60 -4.51 -2.40 5.85
N ALA A 61 -3.33 -2.92 5.45
CA ALA A 61 -3.25 -4.15 4.66
C ALA A 61 -3.78 -5.36 5.44
N LEU A 62 -3.49 -5.44 6.73
CA LEU A 62 -3.92 -6.55 7.60
C LEU A 62 -5.41 -6.48 7.92
N SER A 63 -5.92 -5.30 8.31
CA SER A 63 -7.35 -5.11 8.62
C SER A 63 -8.25 -5.41 7.42
N HIS A 64 -7.76 -5.17 6.20
CA HIS A 64 -8.45 -5.49 4.96
C HIS A 64 -8.01 -6.82 4.32
N GLN A 65 -7.32 -7.69 5.06
CA GLN A 65 -6.96 -9.05 4.63
C GLN A 65 -6.26 -9.11 3.26
N CYS A 66 -5.44 -8.11 2.96
CA CYS A 66 -4.73 -8.05 1.70
C CYS A 66 -3.71 -9.19 1.62
N GLN A 67 -3.72 -9.92 0.50
CA GLN A 67 -2.73 -10.96 0.24
C GLN A 67 -1.34 -10.39 -0.02
N TYR A 68 -1.28 -9.19 -0.61
CA TYR A 68 -0.05 -8.52 -1.01
C TYR A 68 0.01 -7.10 -0.46
N LEU A 69 1.17 -6.72 0.07
CA LEU A 69 1.52 -5.34 0.36
C LEU A 69 2.68 -4.93 -0.56
N THR A 70 2.43 -3.99 -1.47
CA THR A 70 3.45 -3.53 -2.42
C THR A 70 4.18 -2.31 -1.92
N ILE A 71 5.49 -2.42 -1.73
CA ILE A 71 6.34 -1.33 -1.25
C ILE A 71 7.77 -1.46 -1.80
N TYR A 72 8.46 -0.33 -2.00
CA TYR A 72 9.85 -0.35 -2.46
C TYR A 72 10.84 -0.74 -1.35
N ASN A 73 10.65 -0.25 -0.11
CA ASN A 73 11.59 -0.48 0.99
C ASN A 73 11.21 -1.72 1.83
N ILE A 74 11.22 -2.89 1.20
CA ILE A 74 10.79 -4.17 1.82
C ILE A 74 11.58 -4.52 3.09
N LYS A 75 12.85 -4.08 3.18
CA LYS A 75 13.74 -4.37 4.31
C LYS A 75 13.20 -3.90 5.66
N HIS A 76 12.34 -2.88 5.66
CA HIS A 76 11.75 -2.35 6.88
C HIS A 76 10.65 -3.23 7.46
N PHE A 77 10.21 -4.28 6.77
CA PHE A 77 9.11 -5.15 7.19
C PHE A 77 9.64 -6.52 7.65
N GLN A 78 10.70 -6.55 8.46
CA GLN A 78 11.35 -7.78 8.94
C GLN A 78 11.16 -7.92 10.46
N PRO A 79 10.79 -9.10 10.98
CA PRO A 79 10.75 -10.41 10.32
C PRO A 79 9.50 -10.65 9.43
N GLY A 80 8.64 -9.64 9.29
CA GLY A 80 7.45 -9.69 8.45
C GLY A 80 6.23 -10.26 9.17
N VAL A 81 5.05 -9.95 8.63
CA VAL A 81 3.78 -10.48 9.13
C VAL A 81 3.36 -11.63 8.23
N LYS A 82 3.19 -12.83 8.80
CA LYS A 82 2.98 -14.08 8.02
C LYS A 82 1.74 -14.06 7.12
N THR A 83 0.76 -13.21 7.41
CA THR A 83 -0.53 -13.16 6.71
C THR A 83 -0.53 -12.25 5.48
N VAL A 84 0.52 -11.44 5.27
CA VAL A 84 0.63 -10.55 4.11
C VAL A 84 2.00 -10.70 3.46
N ALA A 85 2.02 -10.95 2.15
CA ALA A 85 3.28 -11.01 1.41
C ALA A 85 3.71 -9.59 1.00
N VAL A 86 4.82 -9.13 1.57
CA VAL A 86 5.44 -7.83 1.23
C VAL A 86 6.35 -8.01 0.02
N LEU A 87 6.14 -7.23 -1.04
CA LEU A 87 6.86 -7.38 -2.31
C LEU A 87 7.01 -6.07 -3.09
N ALA A 88 7.97 -6.02 -4.02
CA ALA A 88 8.17 -4.83 -4.84
C ALA A 88 7.06 -4.71 -5.91
N PRO A 89 6.72 -3.50 -6.39
CA PRO A 89 5.71 -3.33 -7.43
C PRO A 89 5.96 -4.17 -8.69
N GLY A 90 7.23 -4.29 -9.12
CA GLY A 90 7.61 -5.13 -10.25
C GLY A 90 7.27 -6.61 -10.04
N ASP A 91 7.49 -7.12 -8.83
CA ASP A 91 7.17 -8.50 -8.49
C ASP A 91 5.67 -8.75 -8.50
N LEU A 92 4.85 -7.78 -8.07
CA LEU A 92 3.39 -7.90 -8.14
C LEU A 92 2.95 -8.05 -9.60
N VAL A 93 3.45 -7.18 -10.48
CA VAL A 93 3.10 -7.20 -11.90
C VAL A 93 3.47 -8.53 -12.53
N GLN A 94 4.65 -9.08 -12.21
CA GLN A 94 5.05 -10.41 -12.72
C GLN A 94 4.14 -11.53 -12.19
N ARG A 95 3.78 -11.51 -10.91
CA ARG A 95 2.87 -12.50 -10.31
C ARG A 95 1.49 -12.46 -10.96
N ILE A 96 0.91 -11.27 -11.11
CA ILE A 96 -0.39 -11.10 -11.76
C ILE A 96 -0.32 -11.56 -13.22
N ARG A 97 0.72 -11.17 -13.96
CA ARG A 97 0.90 -11.61 -15.35
C ARG A 97 0.95 -13.14 -15.46
N TYR A 98 1.73 -13.79 -14.59
CA TYR A 98 1.83 -15.24 -14.56
C TYR A 98 0.46 -15.89 -14.33
N LEU A 99 -0.27 -15.44 -13.30
CA LEU A 99 -1.62 -15.94 -12.98
C LEU A 99 -2.57 -15.81 -14.17
N LEU A 100 -2.60 -14.64 -14.82
CA LEU A 100 -3.45 -14.41 -15.98
C LEU A 100 -3.06 -15.22 -17.22
N SER A 101 -1.78 -15.53 -17.39
CA SER A 101 -1.30 -16.37 -18.50
C SER A 101 -1.48 -17.87 -18.28
N SER A 102 -1.79 -18.27 -17.05
CA SER A 102 -2.01 -19.65 -16.63
C SER A 102 -3.50 -20.05 -16.58
N ILE A 103 -4.40 -19.14 -16.95
CA ILE A 103 -5.85 -19.35 -17.09
C ILE A 103 -6.17 -19.54 -18.57
#